data_AF-A0A2D6TSD6-F1
#
_entry.id   AF-A0A2D6TSD6-F1
#
_cell.length_a   1.000
_cell.length_b   1.000
_cell.length_c   1.000
_cell.angle_alpha   90.00
_cell.angle_beta   90.00
_cell.angle_gamma   90.00
#
_symmetry.space_group_name_H-M   'P 1'
#
loop_
_entity.id
_entity.type
_entity.pdbx_description
1 polymer ?
#
loop_
_entity_poly.entity_id
_entity_poly.type
_entity_poly.pdbx_seq_one_letter_code
_entity_poly.pdbx_strand_id
1 'polypeptide(L)'
;MIKKISILIIALAGIVVIGYSAVWFYTGSKIKNAVSIEQADLGDSAQDVNIENVKVTLAGFPNEFIVTWSGDIKTDDAHIHIPALQAQSWFAFGKPIKISAPLGLQVSMKDQPPVKIDNFSLDVSLPPTWPGHESGKQALSLWQTENEQLTINDLHLASETIGFNLNSSGYLTLDKNLQPAGVIQIKFNDISFIEKKKVELKAYIEQNHETMTKDDKKKVLRQMATLAAFTSAKDMEYTIKILKNSVYISFLKLMQFPFINWPDPYNESANAMGISAP
;
A
#
# COMPACT_ATOMS: atom_id res chain seq x y z
N MET A 1 -18.35 -53.60 17.90
CA MET A 1 -18.86 -52.23 18.13
C MET A 1 -17.80 -51.18 17.84
N ILE A 2 -16.60 -51.28 18.44
CA ILE A 2 -15.45 -50.37 18.23
C ILE A 2 -15.10 -50.16 16.74
N LYS A 3 -14.95 -51.21 15.93
CA LYS A 3 -14.64 -51.08 14.49
C LYS A 3 -15.68 -50.28 13.69
N LYS A 4 -16.98 -50.39 14.02
CA LYS A 4 -18.05 -49.65 13.33
C LYS A 4 -18.04 -48.17 13.73
N ILE A 5 -17.75 -47.88 15.00
CA ILE A 5 -17.58 -46.51 15.50
C ILE A 5 -16.33 -45.86 14.87
N SER A 6 -15.22 -46.59 14.73
CA SER A 6 -14.00 -46.10 14.06
C SER A 6 -14.24 -45.79 12.57
N ILE A 7 -14.97 -46.64 11.85
CA ILE A 7 -15.33 -46.38 10.44
C ILE A 7 -16.21 -45.13 10.31
N LEU A 8 -17.19 -44.94 11.21
CA LEU A 8 -18.04 -43.75 11.23
C LEU A 8 -17.21 -42.48 11.49
N ILE A 9 -16.29 -42.52 12.45
CA ILE A 9 -15.41 -41.37 12.77
C ILE A 9 -14.50 -41.04 11.58
N ILE A 10 -13.92 -42.04 10.93
CA ILE A 10 -13.08 -41.85 9.73
C ILE A 10 -13.91 -41.27 8.58
N ALA A 11 -15.12 -41.75 8.36
CA ALA A 11 -16.02 -41.23 7.34
C ALA A 11 -16.41 -39.78 7.62
N LEU A 12 -16.75 -39.45 8.87
CA LEU A 12 -17.06 -38.07 9.29
C LEU A 12 -15.86 -37.14 9.13
N ALA A 13 -14.67 -37.57 9.58
CA ALA A 13 -13.43 -36.83 9.38
C ALA A 13 -13.15 -36.61 7.89
N GLY A 14 -13.36 -37.63 7.06
CA GLY A 14 -13.23 -37.54 5.61
C GLY A 14 -14.17 -36.51 4.99
N ILE A 15 -15.45 -36.48 5.41
CA ILE A 15 -16.42 -35.48 4.95
C ILE A 15 -15.99 -34.07 5.35
N VAL A 16 -15.50 -33.87 6.58
CA VAL A 16 -15.01 -32.56 7.05
C VAL A 16 -13.81 -32.11 6.22
N VAL A 17 -12.84 -33.01 5.96
CA VAL A 17 -11.66 -32.69 5.15
C VAL A 17 -12.04 -32.36 3.70
N ILE A 18 -12.92 -33.14 3.08
CA ILE A 18 -13.39 -32.89 1.71
C ILE A 18 -14.17 -31.58 1.63
N GLY A 19 -15.10 -31.35 2.56
CA GLY A 19 -15.89 -30.12 2.62
C GLY A 19 -15.01 -28.88 2.81
N TYR A 20 -14.07 -28.95 3.76
CA TYR A 20 -13.11 -27.87 3.97
C TYR A 20 -12.26 -27.61 2.73
N SER A 21 -11.72 -28.67 2.11
CA SER A 21 -10.90 -28.56 0.90
C SER A 21 -11.68 -27.91 -0.24
N ALA A 22 -12.94 -28.33 -0.48
CA ALA A 22 -13.80 -27.78 -1.51
C ALA A 22 -14.05 -26.27 -1.29
N VAL A 23 -14.37 -25.86 -0.06
CA VAL A 23 -14.57 -24.45 0.29
C VAL A 23 -13.28 -23.65 0.10
N TRP A 24 -12.13 -24.19 0.56
CA TRP A 24 -10.84 -23.52 0.42
C TRP A 24 -10.48 -23.28 -1.05
N PHE A 25 -10.56 -24.31 -1.90
CA PHE A 25 -10.24 -24.17 -3.32
C PHE A 25 -11.22 -23.25 -4.06
N TYR A 26 -12.51 -23.30 -3.70
CA TYR A 26 -13.52 -22.38 -4.26
C TYR A 26 -13.22 -20.92 -3.93
N THR A 27 -13.01 -20.60 -2.65
CA THR A 27 -12.68 -19.25 -2.18
C THR A 27 -11.35 -18.78 -2.77
N GLY A 28 -10.35 -19.65 -2.78
CA GLY A 28 -9.05 -19.40 -3.39
C GLY A 28 -9.15 -19.03 -4.87
N SER A 29 -9.97 -19.75 -5.65
CA SER A 29 -10.19 -19.43 -7.06
C SER A 29 -10.84 -18.06 -7.24
N LYS A 30 -11.79 -17.67 -6.37
CA LYS A 30 -12.41 -16.34 -6.43
C LYS A 30 -11.40 -15.24 -6.16
N ILE A 31 -10.56 -15.40 -5.14
CA ILE A 31 -9.52 -14.43 -4.79
C ILE A 31 -8.55 -14.26 -5.97
N LYS A 32 -8.04 -15.36 -6.53
CA LYS A 32 -7.13 -15.32 -7.68
C LYS A 32 -7.76 -14.60 -8.88
N ASN A 33 -9.03 -14.87 -9.16
CA ASN A 33 -9.74 -14.24 -10.27
C ASN A 33 -9.94 -12.75 -10.03
N ALA A 34 -10.33 -12.34 -8.83
CA ALA A 34 -10.49 -10.92 -8.48
C ALA A 34 -9.18 -10.15 -8.70
N VAL A 35 -8.05 -10.66 -8.21
CA VAL A 35 -6.74 -10.02 -8.43
C VAL A 35 -6.37 -9.94 -9.91
N SER A 36 -6.75 -10.94 -10.70
CA SER A 36 -6.46 -10.96 -12.14
C SER A 36 -7.35 -9.99 -12.94
N ILE A 37 -8.60 -9.78 -12.50
CA ILE A 37 -9.53 -8.82 -13.11
C ILE A 37 -9.07 -7.40 -12.80
N GLU A 38 -8.81 -7.08 -11.54
CA GLU A 38 -8.34 -5.76 -11.11
C GLU A 38 -7.03 -5.37 -11.82
N GLN A 39 -6.14 -6.34 -12.06
CA GLN A 39 -4.94 -6.11 -12.86
C GLN A 39 -5.25 -5.72 -14.31
N ALA A 40 -6.22 -6.38 -14.96
CA ALA A 40 -6.61 -6.07 -16.33
C ALA A 40 -7.23 -4.67 -16.42
N ASP A 41 -8.12 -4.33 -15.49
CA ASP A 41 -8.78 -3.03 -15.43
C ASP A 41 -7.78 -1.87 -15.23
N LEU A 42 -6.75 -2.08 -14.41
CA LEU A 42 -5.66 -1.10 -14.21
C LEU A 42 -4.82 -0.87 -15.47
N GLY A 43 -4.56 -1.93 -16.25
CA GLY A 43 -3.81 -1.83 -17.51
C GLY A 43 -4.58 -1.11 -18.62
N ASP A 44 -5.91 -1.23 -18.63
CA ASP A 44 -6.77 -0.60 -19.64
C ASP A 44 -7.13 0.86 -19.29
N SER A 45 -7.14 1.22 -18.01
CA SER A 45 -7.58 2.54 -17.54
C SER A 45 -6.47 3.61 -17.51
N ALA A 46 -5.20 3.20 -17.49
CA ALA A 46 -4.07 4.12 -17.32
C ALA A 46 -3.27 4.28 -18.62
N GLN A 47 -3.50 5.38 -19.35
CA GLN A 47 -2.82 5.64 -20.64
C GLN A 47 -1.28 5.72 -20.52
N ASP A 48 -0.74 6.00 -19.33
CA ASP A 48 0.70 6.20 -19.09
C ASP A 48 1.33 5.14 -18.17
N VAL A 49 0.60 4.07 -17.84
CA VAL A 49 1.09 2.98 -16.97
C VAL A 49 0.95 1.64 -17.69
N ASN A 50 2.08 1.03 -18.02
CA ASN A 50 2.14 -0.28 -18.64
C ASN A 50 2.53 -1.35 -17.59
N ILE A 51 1.68 -2.36 -17.43
CA ILE A 51 1.88 -3.46 -16.49
C ILE A 51 2.22 -4.73 -17.28
N GLU A 52 3.43 -5.25 -17.10
CA GLU A 52 3.98 -6.36 -17.89
C GLU A 52 4.39 -7.57 -17.02
N ASN A 53 4.61 -8.72 -17.68
CA ASN A 53 5.15 -9.95 -17.08
C ASN A 53 4.38 -10.45 -15.85
N VAL A 54 3.07 -10.19 -15.82
CA VAL A 54 2.29 -10.46 -14.62
C VAL A 54 2.05 -11.95 -14.42
N LYS A 55 2.23 -12.38 -13.17
CA LYS A 55 1.86 -13.71 -12.72
C LYS A 55 1.20 -13.64 -11.34
N VAL A 56 0.05 -14.29 -11.23
CA VAL A 56 -0.68 -14.45 -9.97
C VAL A 56 -0.73 -15.92 -9.58
N THR A 57 -0.26 -16.24 -8.39
CA THR A 57 -0.34 -17.59 -7.81
C THR A 57 -1.07 -17.55 -6.47
N LEU A 58 -1.61 -18.71 -6.10
CA LEU A 58 -2.29 -18.92 -4.83
C LEU A 58 -1.67 -20.13 -4.14
N ALA A 59 -1.36 -19.98 -2.85
CA ALA A 59 -0.86 -21.05 -1.99
C ALA A 59 -1.51 -20.95 -0.59
N GLY A 60 -1.06 -21.81 0.33
CA GLY A 60 -1.37 -21.69 1.75
C GLY A 60 -2.24 -22.80 2.33
N PHE A 61 -2.87 -23.66 1.52
CA PHE A 61 -3.68 -24.79 2.02
C PHE A 61 -2.89 -25.67 3.01
N PRO A 62 -3.48 -26.08 4.15
CA PRO A 62 -4.85 -25.84 4.61
C PRO A 62 -5.01 -24.59 5.49
N ASN A 63 -4.05 -23.66 5.49
CA ASN A 63 -4.07 -22.45 6.29
C ASN A 63 -4.60 -21.24 5.47
N GLU A 64 -4.24 -20.04 5.91
CA GLU A 64 -4.54 -18.77 5.24
C GLU A 64 -4.17 -18.78 3.76
N PHE A 65 -4.91 -18.03 2.97
CA PHE A 65 -4.59 -17.83 1.56
C PHE A 65 -3.34 -16.97 1.45
N ILE A 66 -2.40 -17.40 0.64
CA ILE A 66 -1.22 -16.62 0.26
C ILE A 66 -1.35 -16.35 -1.24
N VAL A 67 -1.73 -15.13 -1.58
CA VAL A 67 -1.78 -14.65 -2.97
C VAL A 67 -0.44 -14.03 -3.29
N THR A 68 0.26 -14.54 -4.30
CA THR A 68 1.51 -13.92 -4.77
C THR A 68 1.28 -13.28 -6.13
N TRP A 69 1.54 -11.98 -6.22
CA TRP A 69 1.59 -11.22 -7.46
C TRP A 69 3.06 -10.92 -7.80
N SER A 70 3.43 -11.04 -9.06
CA SER A 70 4.73 -10.61 -9.57
C SER A 70 4.54 -9.93 -10.91
N GLY A 71 5.36 -8.93 -11.23
CA GLY A 71 5.29 -8.23 -12.49
C GLY A 71 6.13 -6.97 -12.52
N ASP A 72 6.01 -6.25 -13.62
CA ASP A 72 6.67 -4.98 -13.87
C ASP A 72 5.62 -3.88 -14.04
N ILE A 73 5.81 -2.74 -13.38
CA ILE A 73 5.00 -1.53 -13.57
C ILE A 73 5.90 -0.49 -14.20
N LYS A 74 5.57 -0.05 -15.42
CA LYS A 74 6.36 0.89 -16.21
C LYS A 74 5.54 2.15 -16.50
N THR A 75 6.20 3.27 -16.41
CA THR A 75 5.73 4.60 -16.84
C THR A 75 6.85 5.25 -17.63
N ASP A 76 6.61 6.41 -18.23
CA ASP A 76 7.63 7.14 -18.98
C ASP A 76 8.88 7.48 -18.15
N ASP A 77 8.71 7.68 -16.84
CA ASP A 77 9.76 8.16 -15.95
C ASP A 77 10.19 7.14 -14.89
N ALA A 78 9.50 6.01 -14.75
CA ALA A 78 9.80 5.02 -13.71
C ALA A 78 9.46 3.59 -14.14
N HIS A 79 10.28 2.65 -13.66
CA HIS A 79 10.06 1.21 -13.77
C HIS A 79 10.20 0.57 -12.38
N ILE A 80 9.13 -0.08 -11.93
CA ILE A 80 9.09 -0.85 -10.69
C ILE A 80 9.04 -2.33 -11.06
N HIS A 81 10.08 -3.07 -10.68
CA HIS A 81 10.12 -4.53 -10.79
C HIS A 81 9.77 -5.17 -9.45
N ILE A 82 8.77 -6.06 -9.47
CA ILE A 82 8.23 -6.72 -8.28
C ILE A 82 8.34 -8.24 -8.50
N PRO A 83 9.41 -8.89 -7.98
CA PRO A 83 9.60 -10.33 -8.13
C PRO A 83 8.54 -11.17 -7.41
N ALA A 84 8.10 -10.71 -6.24
CA ALA A 84 7.04 -11.34 -5.45
C ALA A 84 6.45 -10.34 -4.44
N LEU A 85 5.17 -10.04 -4.57
CA LEU A 85 4.35 -9.34 -3.61
C LEU A 85 3.30 -10.32 -3.08
N GLN A 86 3.35 -10.62 -1.80
CA GLN A 86 2.48 -11.59 -1.15
C GLN A 86 1.42 -10.89 -0.32
N ALA A 87 0.16 -11.26 -0.48
CA ALA A 87 -0.92 -10.93 0.43
C ALA A 87 -1.38 -12.20 1.13
N GLN A 88 -1.20 -12.26 2.45
CA GLN A 88 -1.60 -13.36 3.31
C GLN A 88 -2.79 -12.94 4.18
N SER A 89 -3.91 -13.65 4.06
CA SER A 89 -5.11 -13.44 4.88
C SER A 89 -6.13 -14.57 4.71
N TRP A 90 -7.12 -14.62 5.60
CA TRP A 90 -8.39 -15.30 5.33
C TRP A 90 -9.32 -14.50 4.42
N PHE A 91 -8.99 -13.24 4.10
CA PHE A 91 -9.79 -12.32 3.29
C PHE A 91 -11.24 -12.21 3.78
N ALA A 92 -11.40 -12.16 5.10
CA ALA A 92 -12.68 -11.96 5.77
C ALA A 92 -12.64 -10.64 6.56
N PHE A 93 -13.79 -9.99 6.73
CA PHE A 93 -13.91 -8.75 7.49
C PHE A 93 -13.33 -8.90 8.92
N GLY A 94 -12.61 -7.87 9.37
CA GLY A 94 -11.95 -7.86 10.68
C GLY A 94 -10.76 -8.80 10.81
N LYS A 95 -10.35 -9.50 9.74
CA LYS A 95 -9.09 -10.26 9.73
C LYS A 95 -7.96 -9.38 9.18
N PRO A 96 -6.76 -9.46 9.77
CA PRO A 96 -5.62 -8.73 9.24
C PRO A 96 -5.24 -9.27 7.85
N ILE A 97 -4.67 -8.38 7.05
CA ILE A 97 -4.06 -8.68 5.77
C ILE A 97 -2.59 -8.32 5.92
N LYS A 98 -1.73 -9.32 5.77
CA LYS A 98 -0.29 -9.12 5.73
C LYS A 98 0.17 -9.07 4.29
N ILE A 99 0.69 -7.92 3.87
CA ILE A 99 1.27 -7.69 2.56
C ILE A 99 2.78 -7.63 2.71
N SER A 100 3.55 -8.36 1.93
CA SER A 100 5.01 -8.32 1.98
C SER A 100 5.67 -8.52 0.63
N ALA A 101 6.88 -7.98 0.46
CA ALA A 101 7.73 -8.25 -0.70
C ALA A 101 8.95 -9.07 -0.26
N PRO A 102 8.83 -10.40 -0.10
CA PRO A 102 9.88 -11.23 0.49
C PRO A 102 11.18 -11.28 -0.31
N LEU A 103 11.13 -10.96 -1.61
CA LEU A 103 12.30 -10.89 -2.49
C LEU A 103 12.77 -9.45 -2.71
N GLY A 104 12.21 -8.50 -1.96
CA GLY A 104 12.35 -7.07 -2.18
C GLY A 104 11.63 -6.61 -3.45
N LEU A 105 11.76 -5.33 -3.75
CA LEU A 105 11.31 -4.73 -5.01
C LEU A 105 12.36 -3.72 -5.50
N GLN A 106 12.41 -3.49 -6.80
CA GLN A 106 13.38 -2.60 -7.42
C GLN A 106 12.66 -1.45 -8.11
N VAL A 107 13.06 -0.22 -7.80
CA VAL A 107 12.52 1.01 -8.39
C VAL A 107 13.64 1.67 -9.17
N SER A 108 13.44 1.84 -10.48
CA SER A 108 14.31 2.60 -11.35
C SER A 108 13.56 3.83 -11.80
N MET A 109 14.15 5.01 -11.62
CA MET A 109 13.59 6.26 -12.15
C MET A 109 14.53 6.80 -13.21
N LYS A 110 13.97 7.54 -14.18
CA LYS A 110 14.75 8.24 -15.19
C LYS A 110 15.76 9.17 -14.51
N ASP A 111 17.00 9.12 -14.99
CA ASP A 111 18.13 9.89 -14.49
C ASP A 111 18.49 9.65 -13.01
N GLN A 112 18.04 8.55 -12.40
CA GLN A 112 18.42 8.17 -11.04
C GLN A 112 18.93 6.73 -10.98
N PRO A 113 19.91 6.43 -10.10
CA PRO A 113 20.33 5.06 -9.89
C PRO A 113 19.15 4.21 -9.35
N PRO A 114 19.06 2.94 -9.74
CA PRO A 114 18.01 2.06 -9.25
C PRO A 114 18.12 1.89 -7.74
N VAL A 115 16.97 1.91 -7.07
CA VAL A 115 16.83 1.73 -5.63
C VAL A 115 16.15 0.38 -5.39
N LYS A 116 16.80 -0.47 -4.60
CA LYS A 116 16.19 -1.70 -4.11
C LYS A 116 15.58 -1.47 -2.73
N ILE A 117 14.32 -1.84 -2.55
CA ILE A 117 13.69 -1.97 -1.23
C ILE A 117 13.83 -3.44 -0.85
N ASP A 118 14.72 -3.71 0.09
CA ASP A 118 15.12 -5.07 0.47
C ASP A 118 14.07 -5.75 1.34
N ASN A 119 13.34 -4.97 2.14
CA ASN A 119 12.26 -5.48 2.97
C ASN A 119 11.07 -4.53 2.92
N PHE A 120 9.90 -5.10 2.60
CA PHE A 120 8.61 -4.46 2.72
C PHE A 120 7.66 -5.45 3.39
N SER A 121 7.06 -5.04 4.50
CA SER A 121 6.00 -5.79 5.18
C SER A 121 5.00 -4.79 5.72
N LEU A 122 3.71 -5.04 5.50
CA LEU A 122 2.60 -4.21 5.90
C LEU A 122 1.51 -5.12 6.48
N ASP A 123 1.20 -4.97 7.75
CA ASP A 123 0.08 -5.62 8.43
C ASP A 123 -1.02 -4.58 8.63
N VAL A 124 -2.15 -4.78 7.96
CA VAL A 124 -3.32 -3.91 8.07
C VAL A 124 -4.54 -4.68 8.54
N SER A 125 -5.36 -4.05 9.37
CA SER A 125 -6.67 -4.57 9.75
C SER A 125 -7.75 -3.71 9.12
N LEU A 126 -8.58 -4.35 8.28
CA LEU A 126 -9.72 -3.70 7.66
C LEU A 126 -10.92 -3.72 8.60
N PRO A 127 -11.60 -2.56 8.77
CA PRO A 127 -12.84 -2.51 9.50
C PRO A 127 -13.93 -3.42 8.90
N PRO A 128 -14.93 -3.85 9.69
CA PRO A 128 -16.07 -4.60 9.17
C PRO A 128 -16.87 -3.84 8.10
N THR A 129 -16.91 -2.50 8.18
CA THR A 129 -17.64 -1.67 7.22
C THR A 129 -16.74 -1.11 6.12
N TRP A 130 -15.54 -1.68 5.97
CA TRP A 130 -14.60 -1.28 4.92
C TRP A 130 -15.30 -1.27 3.54
N PRO A 131 -15.34 -0.12 2.85
CA PRO A 131 -15.92 -0.02 1.53
C PRO A 131 -15.04 -0.81 0.55
N GLY A 132 -15.53 -1.96 0.07
CA GLY A 132 -14.87 -2.75 -0.97
C GLY A 132 -14.71 -1.96 -2.29
N HIS A 133 -13.97 -2.48 -3.27
CA HIS A 133 -13.63 -1.73 -4.50
C HIS A 133 -14.84 -1.15 -5.27
N GLU A 134 -16.00 -1.82 -5.24
CA GLU A 134 -17.25 -1.37 -5.89
C GLU A 134 -18.00 -0.26 -5.12
N SER A 135 -17.46 0.15 -3.97
CA SER A 135 -18.08 1.08 -3.04
C SER A 135 -17.89 2.52 -3.52
N GLY A 136 -18.83 3.01 -4.30
CA GLY A 136 -18.88 4.41 -4.69
C GLY A 136 -18.93 5.40 -3.52
N LYS A 137 -19.03 6.69 -3.85
CA LYS A 137 -19.06 7.81 -2.89
C LYS A 137 -19.95 7.59 -1.65
N GLN A 138 -21.09 6.92 -1.81
CA GLN A 138 -22.03 6.62 -0.71
C GLN A 138 -21.43 5.71 0.36
N ALA A 139 -20.75 4.64 -0.02
CA ALA A 139 -20.19 3.68 0.92
C ALA A 139 -18.94 4.23 1.61
N LEU A 140 -18.14 5.06 0.92
CA LEU A 140 -17.09 5.87 1.54
C LEU A 140 -17.66 6.87 2.56
N SER A 141 -18.81 7.48 2.25
CA SER A 141 -19.50 8.39 3.18
C SER A 141 -19.99 7.65 4.42
N LEU A 142 -20.54 6.44 4.26
CA LEU A 142 -20.96 5.60 5.39
C LEU A 142 -19.77 5.27 6.29
N TRP A 143 -18.68 4.76 5.71
CA TRP A 143 -17.45 4.45 6.43
C TRP A 143 -16.90 5.66 7.20
N GLN A 144 -16.94 6.84 6.57
CA GLN A 144 -16.60 8.09 7.24
C GLN A 144 -17.52 8.39 8.44
N THR A 145 -18.84 8.28 8.25
CA THR A 145 -19.81 8.64 9.30
C THR A 145 -19.73 7.72 10.52
N GLU A 146 -19.33 6.47 10.31
CA GLU A 146 -19.12 5.49 11.38
C GLU A 146 -17.79 5.72 12.12
N ASN A 147 -16.95 6.64 11.63
CA ASN A 147 -15.64 6.99 12.20
C ASN A 147 -14.72 5.76 12.37
N GLU A 148 -14.89 4.78 11.48
CA GLU A 148 -14.05 3.59 11.44
C GLU A 148 -12.70 3.90 10.82
N GLN A 149 -11.70 3.08 11.16
CA GLN A 149 -10.31 3.34 10.82
C GLN A 149 -9.68 2.10 10.17
N LEU A 150 -8.95 2.31 9.08
CA LEU A 150 -8.01 1.31 8.60
C LEU A 150 -6.80 1.38 9.50
N THR A 151 -6.56 0.31 10.25
CA THR A 151 -5.45 0.25 11.20
C THR A 151 -4.23 -0.33 10.51
N ILE A 152 -3.11 0.38 10.57
CA ILE A 152 -1.79 -0.10 10.18
C ILE A 152 -1.13 -0.62 11.46
N ASN A 153 -1.15 -1.94 11.64
CA ASN A 153 -0.61 -2.60 12.82
C ASN A 153 0.92 -2.50 12.83
N ASP A 154 1.53 -2.79 11.69
CA ASP A 154 2.97 -2.69 11.48
C ASP A 154 3.25 -2.45 9.99
N LEU A 155 4.15 -1.53 9.69
CA LEU A 155 4.74 -1.32 8.39
C LEU A 155 6.25 -1.25 8.56
N HIS A 156 6.95 -2.26 8.04
CA HIS A 156 8.39 -2.32 7.98
C HIS A 156 8.85 -2.04 6.55
N LEU A 157 9.78 -1.09 6.41
CA LEU A 157 10.39 -0.74 5.14
C LEU A 157 11.90 -0.59 5.33
N ALA A 158 12.69 -1.29 4.54
CA ALA A 158 14.14 -1.19 4.57
C ALA A 158 14.76 -1.21 3.17
N SER A 159 15.84 -0.44 3.00
CA SER A 159 16.69 -0.45 1.82
C SER A 159 18.13 -0.23 2.24
N GLU A 160 18.98 -1.19 1.91
CA GLU A 160 20.44 -1.05 2.03
C GLU A 160 20.98 -0.09 0.97
N THR A 161 20.34 -0.05 -0.22
CA THR A 161 20.78 0.79 -1.35
C THR A 161 20.82 2.26 -0.98
N ILE A 162 19.80 2.72 -0.26
CA ILE A 162 19.71 4.12 0.19
C ILE A 162 19.92 4.29 1.71
N GLY A 163 20.12 3.20 2.46
CA GLY A 163 20.51 3.25 3.88
C GLY A 163 19.38 3.68 4.83
N PHE A 164 18.15 3.21 4.60
CA PHE A 164 17.04 3.47 5.52
C PHE A 164 16.43 2.16 6.04
N ASN A 165 15.98 2.20 7.29
CA ASN A 165 15.23 1.13 7.92
C ASN A 165 14.24 1.77 8.89
N LEU A 166 12.95 1.55 8.66
CA LEU A 166 11.89 2.13 9.46
C LEU A 166 10.80 1.12 9.79
N ASN A 167 10.23 1.28 10.98
CA ASN A 167 9.00 0.66 11.41
C ASN A 167 7.94 1.75 11.56
N SER A 168 6.69 1.42 11.31
CA SER A 168 5.61 2.37 11.45
C SER A 168 4.30 1.70 11.80
N SER A 169 3.44 2.45 12.47
CA SER A 169 2.09 2.02 12.83
C SER A 169 1.19 3.23 12.86
N GLY A 170 -0.12 3.03 12.76
CA GLY A 170 -1.04 4.15 12.74
C GLY A 170 -2.38 3.78 12.17
N TYR A 171 -3.06 4.78 11.64
CA TYR A 171 -4.38 4.59 11.09
C TYR A 171 -4.68 5.59 9.97
N LEU A 172 -5.61 5.18 9.11
CA LEU A 172 -6.20 5.99 8.05
C LEU A 172 -7.72 6.03 8.22
N THR A 173 -8.29 7.16 7.81
CA THR A 173 -9.71 7.57 7.86
C THR A 173 -9.99 8.44 6.65
N LEU A 174 -11.20 9.01 6.58
CA LEU A 174 -11.57 10.01 5.59
C LEU A 174 -11.89 11.36 6.22
N ASP A 175 -11.40 12.44 5.60
CA ASP A 175 -11.84 13.80 5.90
C ASP A 175 -13.20 14.10 5.25
N LYS A 176 -13.83 15.22 5.62
CA LYS A 176 -15.17 15.63 5.16
C LYS A 176 -15.39 15.65 3.64
N ASN A 177 -14.33 15.65 2.84
CA ASN A 177 -14.37 15.61 1.38
C ASN A 177 -14.07 14.20 0.85
N LEU A 178 -14.17 13.18 1.70
CA LEU A 178 -13.82 11.80 1.45
C LEU A 178 -12.35 11.63 1.04
N GLN A 179 -11.46 12.51 1.49
CA GLN A 179 -10.04 12.39 1.19
C GLN A 179 -9.31 11.64 2.30
N PRO A 180 -8.26 10.86 1.99
CA PRO A 180 -7.47 10.18 3.00
C PRO A 180 -6.99 11.13 4.08
N ALA A 181 -7.21 10.76 5.33
CA ALA A 181 -6.76 11.47 6.51
C ALA A 181 -6.27 10.47 7.56
N GLY A 182 -5.34 10.85 8.42
CA GLY A 182 -4.85 9.91 9.43
C GLY A 182 -3.53 10.30 10.05
N VAL A 183 -3.02 9.39 10.87
CA VAL A 183 -1.79 9.56 11.62
C VAL A 183 -0.97 8.28 11.51
N ILE A 184 0.30 8.43 11.12
CA ILE A 184 1.27 7.34 11.03
C ILE A 184 2.45 7.72 11.90
N GLN A 185 2.77 6.88 12.88
CA GLN A 185 3.97 6.95 13.68
C GLN A 185 5.08 6.20 12.95
N ILE A 186 6.23 6.85 12.76
CA ILE A 186 7.39 6.27 12.08
C ILE A 186 8.57 6.30 13.02
N LYS A 187 9.14 5.13 13.27
CA LYS A 187 10.39 4.96 13.99
C LYS A 187 11.49 4.59 13.01
N PHE A 188 12.53 5.42 12.92
CA PHE A 188 13.71 5.08 12.14
C PHE A 188 14.70 4.29 12.99
N ASN A 189 15.01 3.07 12.55
CA ASN A 189 16.03 2.22 13.16
C ASN A 189 17.43 2.60 12.68
N ASP A 190 17.53 3.13 11.46
CA ASP A 190 18.73 3.73 10.90
C ASP A 190 18.39 5.03 10.17
N ILE A 191 19.14 6.09 10.50
CA ILE A 191 19.02 7.45 9.94
C ILE A 191 20.28 7.85 9.15
N SER A 192 21.19 6.91 8.88
CA SER A 192 22.42 7.15 8.13
C SER A 192 22.14 7.80 6.76
N PHE A 193 21.02 7.47 6.11
CA PHE A 193 20.60 8.15 4.88
C PHE A 193 20.36 9.66 5.07
N ILE A 194 19.79 10.08 6.20
CA ILE A 194 19.47 11.50 6.47
C ILE A 194 20.77 12.28 6.62
N GLU A 195 21.73 11.71 7.33
CA GLU A 195 23.05 12.31 7.53
C GLU A 195 23.81 12.40 6.19
N LYS A 196 23.83 11.32 5.42
CA LYS A 196 24.40 11.29 4.07
C LYS A 196 23.76 12.36 3.18
N LYS A 197 22.43 12.47 3.19
CA LYS A 197 21.70 13.49 2.41
C LYS A 197 21.98 14.92 2.89
N LYS A 198 22.15 15.15 4.20
CA LYS A 198 22.58 16.45 4.74
C LYS A 198 23.96 16.84 4.21
N VAL A 199 24.91 15.90 4.15
CA VAL A 199 26.26 16.14 3.63
C VAL A 199 26.22 16.38 2.11
N GLU A 200 25.53 15.54 1.35
CA GLU A 200 25.37 15.69 -0.11
C GLU A 200 24.74 17.05 -0.45
N LEU A 201 23.70 17.47 0.26
CA LEU A 201 23.01 18.73 0.01
C LEU A 201 23.90 19.94 0.34
N LYS A 202 24.70 19.88 1.40
CA LYS A 202 25.68 20.94 1.72
C LYS A 202 26.74 21.06 0.63
N ALA A 203 27.32 19.95 0.18
CA ALA A 203 28.30 19.95 -0.90
C ALA A 203 27.70 20.50 -2.22
N TYR A 204 26.44 20.15 -2.53
CA TYR A 204 25.74 20.68 -3.68
C TYR A 204 25.55 22.21 -3.60
N ILE A 205 25.17 22.73 -2.42
CA ILE A 205 25.07 24.19 -2.20
C ILE A 205 26.43 24.85 -2.40
N GLU A 206 27.47 24.34 -1.76
CA GLU A 206 28.82 24.91 -1.86
C GLU A 206 29.30 24.98 -3.31
N GLN A 207 29.06 23.94 -4.10
CA GLN A 207 29.47 23.88 -5.51
C GLN A 207 28.62 24.76 -6.45
N ASN A 208 27.35 25.02 -6.13
CA ASN A 208 26.41 25.63 -7.09
C ASN A 208 25.80 26.97 -6.63
N HIS A 209 26.12 27.46 -5.42
CA HIS A 209 25.43 28.62 -4.82
C HIS A 209 25.39 29.89 -5.69
N GLU A 210 26.42 30.13 -6.52
CA GLU A 210 26.52 31.28 -7.42
C GLU A 210 25.66 31.13 -8.69
N THR A 211 25.50 29.91 -9.19
CA THR A 211 24.77 29.61 -10.44
C THR A 211 23.32 29.15 -10.21
N MET A 212 22.94 28.85 -8.97
CA MET A 212 21.59 28.41 -8.62
C MET A 212 20.54 29.49 -8.91
N THR A 213 19.48 29.07 -9.61
CA THR A 213 18.31 29.91 -9.84
C THR A 213 17.54 30.17 -8.53
N LYS A 214 16.60 31.12 -8.55
CA LYS A 214 15.71 31.37 -7.39
C LYS A 214 14.90 30.12 -7.03
N ASP A 215 14.47 29.34 -8.02
CA ASP A 215 13.67 28.14 -7.80
C ASP A 215 14.52 27.00 -7.22
N ASP A 216 15.77 26.85 -7.67
CA ASP A 216 16.71 25.89 -7.09
C ASP A 216 16.98 26.20 -5.61
N LYS A 217 17.21 27.48 -5.29
CA LYS A 217 17.41 27.93 -3.90
C LYS A 217 16.19 27.61 -3.03
N LYS A 218 14.99 27.80 -3.54
CA LYS A 218 13.74 27.46 -2.84
C LYS A 218 13.59 25.95 -2.64
N LYS A 219 13.94 25.14 -3.64
CA LYS A 219 13.91 23.66 -3.56
C LYS A 219 14.89 23.15 -2.52
N VAL A 220 16.12 23.65 -2.56
CA VAL A 220 17.17 23.29 -1.59
C VAL A 220 16.79 23.72 -0.18
N LEU A 221 16.27 24.94 0.02
CA LEU A 221 15.83 25.40 1.34
C LEU A 221 14.72 24.50 1.91
N ARG A 222 13.77 24.07 1.08
CA ARG A 222 12.74 23.11 1.48
C ARG A 222 13.35 21.77 1.89
N GLN A 223 14.28 21.23 1.10
CA GLN A 223 14.97 19.98 1.43
C GLN A 223 15.76 20.09 2.74
N MET A 224 16.46 21.20 2.97
CA MET A 224 17.16 21.47 4.22
C MET A 224 16.20 21.53 5.40
N ALA A 225 15.08 22.24 5.28
CA ALA A 225 14.07 22.33 6.33
C ALA A 225 13.47 20.95 6.65
N THR A 226 13.19 20.14 5.63
CA THR A 226 12.73 18.75 5.80
C THR A 226 13.78 17.92 6.53
N LEU A 227 15.04 17.92 6.08
CA LEU A 227 16.13 17.16 6.71
C LEU A 227 16.41 17.64 8.14
N ALA A 228 16.25 18.92 8.42
CA ALA A 228 16.42 19.50 9.75
C ALA A 228 15.31 19.09 10.72
N ALA A 229 14.09 18.81 10.22
CA ALA A 229 13.00 18.27 11.03
C ALA A 229 13.30 16.86 11.56
N PHE A 230 14.20 16.13 10.88
CA PHE A 230 14.74 14.86 11.38
C PHE A 230 15.99 15.11 12.22
N THR A 231 15.90 14.81 13.51
CA THR A 231 17.05 14.88 14.42
C THR A 231 17.99 13.69 14.22
N SER A 232 19.25 13.85 14.61
CA SER A 232 20.29 12.80 14.57
C SER A 232 20.19 11.79 15.73
N ALA A 233 19.09 11.77 16.48
CA ALA A 233 18.92 10.81 17.56
C ALA A 233 18.42 9.47 17.02
N LYS A 234 19.16 8.39 17.31
CA LYS A 234 18.78 7.00 17.08
C LYS A 234 17.45 6.72 17.81
N ASP A 235 16.57 5.91 17.20
CA ASP A 235 15.27 5.50 17.77
C ASP A 235 14.20 6.62 17.88
N MET A 236 14.34 7.73 17.16
CA MET A 236 13.31 8.78 17.15
C MET A 236 12.02 8.36 16.44
N GLU A 237 10.91 8.61 17.13
CA GLU A 237 9.55 8.46 16.61
C GLU A 237 9.07 9.79 16.04
N TYR A 238 8.59 9.75 14.80
CA TYR A 238 8.03 10.88 14.09
C TYR A 238 6.55 10.64 13.82
N THR A 239 5.73 11.65 14.09
CA THR A 239 4.32 11.61 13.72
C THR A 239 4.11 12.24 12.35
N ILE A 240 3.76 11.43 11.38
CA ILE A 240 3.22 11.86 10.09
C ILE A 240 1.72 12.06 10.21
N LYS A 241 1.23 13.21 9.75
CA LYS A 241 -0.19 13.51 9.64
C LYS A 241 -0.59 13.62 8.18
N ILE A 242 -1.68 12.96 7.81
CA ILE A 242 -2.30 13.08 6.50
C ILE A 242 -3.57 13.89 6.70
N LEU A 243 -3.67 15.05 6.05
CA LEU A 243 -4.85 15.91 6.10
C LEU A 243 -4.91 16.79 4.85
N LYS A 244 -6.12 17.01 4.30
CA LYS A 244 -6.34 17.88 3.14
C LYS A 244 -5.40 17.54 1.97
N ASN A 245 -5.36 16.27 1.58
CA ASN A 245 -4.53 15.75 0.48
C ASN A 245 -3.02 16.01 0.65
N SER A 246 -2.54 16.25 1.86
CA SER A 246 -1.14 16.59 2.10
C SER A 246 -0.58 15.77 3.25
N VAL A 247 0.70 15.41 3.13
CA VAL A 247 1.46 14.71 4.16
C VAL A 247 2.29 15.73 4.91
N TYR A 248 2.21 15.69 6.24
CA TYR A 248 2.95 16.57 7.12
C TYR A 248 3.80 15.76 8.09
N ILE A 249 4.99 16.27 8.39
CA ILE A 249 5.75 15.89 9.57
C ILE A 249 5.82 17.11 10.48
N SER A 250 5.26 17.00 11.69
CA SER A 250 5.02 18.17 12.54
C SER A 250 4.25 19.27 11.77
N PHE A 251 4.83 20.47 11.58
CA PHE A 251 4.24 21.58 10.80
C PHE A 251 4.71 21.61 9.33
N LEU A 252 5.67 20.77 8.95
CA LEU A 252 6.30 20.81 7.64
C LEU A 252 5.53 19.92 6.65
N LYS A 253 5.06 20.52 5.55
CA LYS A 253 4.41 19.81 4.46
C LYS A 253 5.46 19.10 3.60
N LEU A 254 5.42 17.77 3.60
CA LEU A 254 6.33 16.90 2.84
C LEU A 254 5.90 16.79 1.38
N MET A 255 4.62 16.50 1.15
CA MET A 255 4.07 16.33 -0.20
C MET A 255 2.58 16.64 -0.23
N GLN A 256 2.06 16.76 -1.45
CA GLN A 256 0.64 16.90 -1.75
C GLN A 256 0.26 15.88 -2.81
N PHE A 257 -0.86 15.22 -2.61
CA PHE A 257 -1.49 14.34 -3.59
C PHE A 257 -2.58 15.10 -4.34
N PRO A 258 -2.90 14.71 -5.59
CA PRO A 258 -4.08 15.21 -6.27
C PRO A 258 -5.36 14.89 -5.47
N PHE A 259 -6.41 15.66 -5.74
CA PHE A 259 -7.73 15.39 -5.16
C PHE A 259 -8.31 14.13 -5.81
N ILE A 260 -8.77 13.18 -4.98
CA ILE A 260 -9.36 11.95 -5.48
C ILE A 260 -10.84 12.20 -5.76
N ASN A 261 -11.22 12.07 -7.02
CA ASN A 261 -12.62 12.07 -7.45
C ASN A 261 -13.12 10.63 -7.41
N TRP A 262 -13.85 10.28 -6.36
CA TRP A 262 -14.45 8.96 -6.24
C TRP A 262 -15.60 8.80 -7.24
N PRO A 263 -15.70 7.64 -7.90
CA PRO A 263 -16.82 7.38 -8.81
C PRO A 263 -18.14 7.42 -8.05
N ASP A 264 -19.16 7.95 -8.72
CA ASP A 264 -20.55 7.90 -8.26
C ASP A 264 -21.29 6.88 -9.14
N PRO A 265 -21.49 5.64 -8.66
CA PRO A 265 -22.06 4.56 -9.46
C PRO A 265 -23.49 4.88 -9.95
N TYR A 266 -24.17 5.85 -9.34
CA TYR A 266 -25.50 6.30 -9.78
C TYR A 266 -25.46 7.29 -10.95
N ASN A 267 -24.33 7.99 -11.18
CA ASN A 267 -24.20 8.94 -12.28
C ASN A 267 -23.69 8.27 -13.57
N GLU A 268 -22.86 7.24 -13.46
CA GLU A 268 -22.36 6.49 -14.63
C GLU A 268 -23.47 5.62 -15.26
N SER A 269 -24.37 5.07 -14.44
CA SER A 269 -25.56 4.36 -14.91
C SER A 269 -26.61 5.28 -15.54
N ALA A 270 -26.77 6.52 -15.05
CA ALA A 270 -27.67 7.50 -15.65
C ALA A 270 -27.16 8.00 -17.02
N ASN A 271 -25.86 8.24 -17.14
CA ASN A 271 -25.22 8.62 -18.42
C ASN A 271 -25.18 7.46 -19.43
N ALA A 272 -24.98 6.21 -18.98
CA ALA A 272 -25.07 5.03 -19.84
C ALA A 272 -26.51 4.75 -20.32
N MET A 273 -27.53 5.21 -19.59
CA MET A 273 -28.95 5.09 -19.96
C MET A 273 -29.53 6.36 -20.62
N GLY A 274 -28.72 7.40 -20.88
CA GLY A 274 -29.16 8.62 -21.53
C GLY A 274 -30.20 9.43 -20.74
N ILE A 275 -30.30 9.21 -19.43
CA ILE A 275 -31.23 9.93 -18.56
C ILE A 275 -30.47 11.10 -17.95
N SER A 276 -30.74 12.30 -18.44
CA SER A 276 -30.26 13.53 -17.78
C SER A 276 -30.91 13.66 -16.41
N ALA A 277 -30.08 13.83 -15.37
CA ALA A 277 -30.57 14.12 -14.03
C ALA A 277 -31.24 15.52 -14.00
N PRO A 278 -32.32 15.70 -13.21
CA PRO A 278 -33.02 16.98 -13.07
C PRO A 278 -32.19 18.08 -12.41
#